data_AF-A0A4Y2A1X4-F1
#
_entry.id   AF-A0A4Y2A1X4-F1
#
_cell.length_a   1.000
_cell.length_b   1.000
_cell.length_c   1.000
_cell.angle_alpha   90.00
_cell.angle_beta   90.00
_cell.angle_gamma   90.00
#
_symmetry.space_group_name_H-M   'P 1'
#
loop_
_entity.id
_entity.type
_entity.pdbx_description
1 polymer ?
#
loop_
_entity_poly.entity_id
_entity_poly.type
_entity_poly.pdbx_seq_one_letter_code
_entity_poly.pdbx_strand_id
1 'polypeptide(L)'
;MSLRNLSVIGCDGANVNTGWKGRVIRLLETYIGRPLQWTTSMLHTNELPLKYLILEMDSCTKGPYSYSGTIGLLVKECEKIQLSNLFKLTVLFSL
;
A
#
# COMPACT_ATOMS: atom_id res chain seq x y z
N MET A 1 20.93 -11.53 4.64
CA MET A 1 20.66 -10.29 5.39
C MET A 1 20.28 -10.68 6.81
N SER A 2 20.98 -10.22 7.84
CA SER A 2 20.70 -10.60 9.23
C SER A 2 19.54 -9.76 9.79
N LEU A 3 18.58 -10.40 10.46
CA LEU A 3 17.47 -9.71 11.17
C LEU A 3 17.97 -8.66 12.17
N ARG A 4 19.19 -8.81 12.69
CA ARG A 4 19.80 -7.83 13.62
C ARG A 4 19.95 -6.44 12.99
N ASN A 5 20.14 -6.38 11.67
CA ASN A 5 20.39 -5.13 10.95
C ASN A 5 19.12 -4.52 10.33
N LEU A 6 17.93 -5.11 10.58
CA LEU A 6 16.67 -4.62 10.02
C LEU A 6 16.25 -3.32 10.70
N SER A 7 16.43 -2.17 10.06
CA SER A 7 16.06 -0.87 10.65
C SER A 7 14.62 -0.45 10.35
N VAL A 8 14.16 -0.74 9.14
CA VAL A 8 12.87 -0.28 8.60
C VAL A 8 12.06 -1.47 8.12
N ILE A 9 10.74 -1.46 8.39
CA ILE A 9 9.79 -2.38 7.81
C ILE A 9 8.69 -1.61 7.07
N GLY A 10 8.38 -2.07 5.86
CA GLY A 10 7.28 -1.56 5.05
C GLY A 10 6.16 -2.58 4.94
N CYS A 11 4.92 -2.13 5.13
CA CYS A 11 3.72 -2.95 4.92
C CYS A 11 2.51 -2.06 4.58
N ASP A 12 1.39 -2.67 4.21
CA ASP A 12 0.13 -1.95 4.14
C ASP A 12 -0.37 -1.54 5.55
N GLY A 13 -1.27 -0.56 5.62
CA GLY A 13 -1.84 -0.08 6.87
C GLY A 13 -2.90 -0.98 7.50
N ALA A 14 -3.06 -2.23 7.03
CA ALA A 14 -4.15 -3.08 7.49
C ALA A 14 -4.01 -3.41 8.98
N ASN A 15 -5.14 -3.56 9.66
CA ASN A 15 -5.21 -3.87 11.09
C ASN A 15 -4.51 -5.20 11.45
N VAL A 16 -4.27 -6.11 10.50
CA VAL A 16 -3.50 -7.34 10.73
C VAL A 16 -2.00 -7.08 10.87
N ASN A 17 -1.51 -5.97 10.31
CA ASN A 17 -0.10 -5.60 10.29
C ASN A 17 0.24 -4.59 11.40
N THR A 18 -0.55 -3.52 11.52
CA THR A 18 -0.27 -2.34 12.37
C THR A 18 -1.13 -2.25 13.64
N GLY A 19 -2.15 -3.10 13.78
CA GLY A 19 -3.11 -3.00 14.87
C GLY A 19 -2.49 -3.16 16.28
N TRP A 20 -3.19 -2.58 17.26
CA TRP A 20 -2.69 -2.48 18.64
C TRP A 20 -2.56 -3.81 19.40
N LYS A 21 -3.31 -4.85 18.98
CA LYS A 21 -3.29 -6.18 19.61
C LYS A 21 -2.22 -7.09 18.99
N GLY A 22 -0.94 -6.82 19.27
CA GLY A 22 0.14 -7.78 19.01
C GLY A 22 0.21 -8.29 17.57
N ARG A 23 0.06 -7.36 16.61
CA ARG A 23 0.05 -7.65 15.17
C ARG A 23 1.43 -7.96 14.62
N VAL A 24 1.51 -8.26 13.32
CA VAL A 24 2.73 -8.74 12.66
C VAL A 24 3.95 -7.88 13.01
N ILE A 25 3.85 -6.55 12.93
CA ILE A 25 4.97 -5.67 13.26
C ILE A 25 5.35 -5.79 14.75
N ARG A 26 4.37 -5.77 15.65
CA ARG A 26 4.62 -5.87 17.09
C ARG A 26 5.24 -7.22 17.49
N LEU A 27 4.83 -8.31 16.85
CA LEU A 27 5.44 -9.63 17.03
C LEU A 27 6.89 -9.63 16.56
N LEU A 28 7.15 -9.02 15.41
CA LEU A 28 8.50 -8.92 14.86
C LEU A 28 9.42 -8.08 15.75
N GLU A 29 8.95 -6.93 16.25
CA GLU A 29 9.70 -6.10 17.21
C GLU A 29 10.00 -6.85 18.51
N THR A 30 9.06 -7.68 18.98
CA THR A 30 9.28 -8.53 20.17
C THR A 30 10.35 -9.59 19.90
N TYR A 31 10.31 -10.23 18.73
CA TYR A 31 11.29 -11.23 18.33
C TYR A 31 12.69 -10.65 18.16
N ILE A 32 12.81 -9.45 17.57
CA ILE A 32 14.09 -8.76 17.39
C ILE A 32 14.57 -8.12 18.70
N GLY A 33 13.65 -7.82 19.63
CA GLY A 33 13.95 -7.20 20.92
C GLY A 33 14.19 -5.69 20.85
N ARG A 34 13.72 -5.01 19.79
CA ARG A 34 13.80 -3.55 19.64
C ARG A 34 12.70 -3.01 18.72
N PRO A 35 12.34 -1.72 18.83
CA PRO A 35 11.44 -1.09 17.87
C PRO A 35 12.06 -1.04 16.46
N LEU A 36 11.19 -1.08 15.45
CA LEU A 36 11.51 -0.86 14.05
C LEU A 36 10.93 0.48 13.59
N GLN A 37 11.54 1.12 12.60
CA GLN A 37 10.89 2.24 11.91
C GLN A 37 9.82 1.70 10.96
N TRP A 38 8.60 2.23 11.06
CA TRP A 38 7.48 1.77 10.23
C TRP A 38 7.34 2.66 9.00
N THR A 39 7.24 2.03 7.84
CA THR A 39 6.91 2.69 6.57
C THR A 39 5.60 2.11 6.07
N THR A 40 4.50 2.60 6.66
CA THR A 40 3.17 2.07 6.38
C THR A 40 2.57 2.76 5.17
N SER A 41 1.97 1.99 4.27
CA SER A 41 1.20 2.55 3.17
C SER A 41 -0.03 3.29 3.67
N MET A 42 -0.21 4.55 3.25
CA MET A 42 -1.40 5.37 3.48
C MET A 42 -2.55 5.07 2.49
N LEU A 43 -2.48 3.94 1.77
CA LEU A 43 -3.55 3.54 0.85
C LEU A 43 -4.91 3.54 1.56
N HIS A 44 -5.02 2.90 2.74
CA HIS A 44 -6.27 2.86 3.49
C HIS A 44 -6.76 4.23 4.01
N THR A 45 -5.86 5.19 4.21
CA THR A 45 -6.21 6.56 4.62
C THR A 45 -6.94 7.31 3.50
N ASN A 46 -6.59 7.03 2.25
CA ASN A 46 -7.25 7.62 1.08
C ASN A 46 -8.45 6.77 0.61
N GLU A 47 -8.37 5.45 0.73
CA GLU A 47 -9.44 4.53 0.31
C GLU A 47 -10.73 4.75 1.09
N LEU A 48 -10.68 4.99 2.42
CA LEU A 48 -11.89 5.14 3.21
C LEU A 48 -12.69 6.41 2.86
N PRO A 49 -12.10 7.62 2.81
CA PRO A 49 -12.80 8.82 2.36
C PRO A 49 -13.23 8.75 0.90
N LEU A 50 -12.42 8.15 0.03
CA LEU A 50 -12.68 8.06 -1.40
C LEU A 50 -13.49 6.81 -1.78
N LYS A 51 -13.92 5.99 -0.83
CA LYS A 51 -14.55 4.69 -1.09
C LYS A 51 -15.71 4.77 -2.08
N TYR A 52 -16.59 5.75 -1.90
CA TYR A 52 -17.74 5.94 -2.78
C TYR A 52 -17.33 6.39 -4.18
N LEU A 53 -16.34 7.29 -4.27
CA LEU A 53 -15.79 7.74 -5.56
C LEU A 53 -15.11 6.57 -6.29
N ILE A 54 -14.29 5.80 -5.59
CA ILE A 54 -13.63 4.60 -6.12
C ILE A 54 -14.67 3.57 -6.55
N LEU A 55 -15.72 3.35 -5.76
CA LEU A 55 -16.81 2.45 -6.12
C LEU A 55 -17.57 2.93 -7.36
N GLU A 56 -17.79 4.23 -7.53
CA GLU A 56 -18.43 4.74 -8.74
C GLU A 56 -17.52 4.57 -9.98
N MET A 57 -16.23 4.83 -9.83
CA MET A 57 -15.28 4.83 -10.95
C MET A 57 -14.78 3.43 -11.36
N ASP A 58 -14.57 2.55 -10.39
CA ASP A 58 -13.98 1.21 -10.57
C ASP A 58 -14.97 0.07 -10.32
N SER A 59 -16.24 0.42 -10.06
CA SER A 59 -17.33 -0.48 -9.61
C SER A 59 -16.91 -1.41 -8.46
N CYS A 60 -17.74 -2.42 -8.19
CA CYS A 60 -17.41 -3.45 -7.22
C CYS A 60 -16.37 -4.41 -7.83
N THR A 61 -15.24 -4.60 -7.17
CA THR A 61 -14.20 -5.56 -7.57
C THR A 61 -14.77 -6.98 -7.59
N LYS A 62 -14.70 -7.66 -8.74
CA LYS A 62 -15.20 -9.04 -8.89
C LYS A 62 -14.10 -10.09 -8.64
N GLY A 63 -12.93 -9.67 -8.17
CA GLY A 63 -11.74 -10.50 -8.02
C GLY A 63 -10.44 -9.76 -8.33
N PRO A 64 -9.27 -10.38 -8.07
CA PRO A 64 -7.96 -9.71 -8.13
C PRO A 64 -7.50 -9.29 -9.53
N TYR A 65 -8.10 -9.87 -10.58
CA TYR A 65 -7.79 -9.56 -11.99
C TYR A 65 -9.02 -9.10 -12.77
N SER A 66 -10.15 -8.92 -12.09
CA SER A 66 -11.43 -8.57 -12.69
C SER A 66 -11.76 -7.12 -12.37
N TYR A 67 -11.07 -6.24 -13.09
CA TYR A 67 -11.38 -4.82 -13.17
C TYR A 67 -12.71 -4.62 -13.90
N SER A 68 -13.63 -3.88 -13.29
CA SER A 68 -14.93 -3.59 -13.88
C SER A 68 -15.30 -2.15 -13.59
N GLY A 69 -14.89 -1.24 -14.45
CA GLY A 69 -15.12 0.19 -14.26
C GLY A 69 -14.33 0.95 -15.31
N THR A 70 -14.70 2.19 -15.59
CA THR A 70 -14.01 2.98 -16.61
C THR A 70 -12.54 3.15 -16.28
N ILE A 71 -12.19 3.29 -14.98
CA ILE A 71 -10.79 3.39 -14.54
C ILE A 71 -10.07 2.04 -14.58
N GLY A 72 -10.64 0.99 -14.00
CA GLY A 72 -10.00 -0.33 -14.02
C GLY A 72 -9.75 -0.89 -15.43
N LEU A 73 -10.57 -0.51 -16.41
CA LEU A 73 -10.31 -0.83 -17.82
C LEU A 73 -9.10 -0.07 -18.39
N LEU A 74 -8.89 1.18 -17.98
CA LEU A 74 -7.69 1.95 -18.36
C LEU A 74 -6.42 1.37 -17.73
N VAL A 75 -6.49 0.72 -16.57
CA VAL A 75 -5.33 0.08 -15.91
C VAL A 75 -4.70 -0.99 -16.79
N LYS A 76 -5.50 -1.76 -17.56
CA LYS A 76 -4.96 -2.73 -18.54
C LYS A 76 -4.10 -2.08 -19.62
N GLU A 77 -4.40 -0.84 -19.96
CA GLU A 77 -3.62 -0.07 -20.92
C GLU A 77 -2.39 0.56 -20.24
N CYS A 78 -2.46 0.90 -18.95
CA CYS A 78 -1.33 1.37 -18.16
C CYS A 78 -0.18 0.36 -18.09
N GLU A 79 -0.47 -0.94 -18.01
CA GLU A 79 0.56 -2.00 -18.02
C GLU A 79 1.42 -2.00 -19.30
N LYS A 80 0.90 -1.44 -20.39
CA LYS A 80 1.61 -1.32 -21.68
C LYS A 80 2.43 -0.03 -21.79
N ILE A 81 2.24 0.92 -20.87
CA ILE A 81 2.96 2.20 -20.86
C ILE A 81 4.38 1.96 -20.35
N GLN A 82 5.39 2.35 -21.13
CA GLN A 82 6.78 2.30 -20.69
C GLN A 82 7.00 3.31 -19.56
N LEU A 83 7.34 2.80 -18.37
CA LEU A 83 7.62 3.55 -17.14
C LEU A 83 8.72 4.61 -17.28
N SER A 84 9.57 4.54 -18.32
CA SER A 84 10.61 5.53 -18.61
C SER A 84 10.07 6.96 -18.73
N ASN A 85 8.80 7.13 -19.13
CA ASN A 85 8.16 8.44 -19.25
C ASN A 85 7.48 8.93 -17.95
N LEU A 86 7.30 8.07 -16.95
CA LEU A 86 6.56 8.39 -15.71
C LEU A 86 7.46 9.01 -14.62
N PHE A 87 8.78 8.83 -14.70
CA PHE A 87 9.75 9.32 -13.71
C PHE A 87 9.82 10.86 -13.58
N LYS A 88 9.10 11.63 -14.41
CA LYS A 88 8.96 13.09 -14.25
C LYS A 88 7.91 13.51 -13.21
N LEU A 89 7.13 12.58 -12.64
CA LEU A 89 6.29 12.87 -11.48
C LEU A 89 7.12 12.68 -10.20
N THR A 90 8.10 13.57 -9.98
CA THR A 90 8.78 13.69 -8.70
C THR A 90 7.75 14.14 -7.67
N VAL A 91 7.22 13.20 -6.90
CA VAL A 91 6.41 13.50 -5.75
C VAL A 91 7.32 14.13 -4.70
N LEU A 92 7.25 15.47 -4.62
CA LEU A 92 7.64 16.26 -3.47
C LEU A 92 6.75 15.85 -2.27
N PHE A 93 7.12 14.77 -1.59
CA PHE A 93 6.81 14.62 -0.18
C PHE A 93 8.11 14.86 0.59
N SER A 94 8.42 16.15 0.75
CA SER A 94 9.29 16.62 1.81
C SER A 94 8.48 16.72 3.10
N LEU A 95 8.72 15.79 4.03
CA LEU A 95 8.89 15.95 5.49
C LEU A 95 8.80 14.57 6.16
#